data_AF-A0AB38CWY3-F1
#
_entry.id   AF-A0AB38CWY3-F1
#
_cell.length_a   1.000
_cell.length_b   1.000
_cell.length_c   1.000
_cell.angle_alpha   90.00
_cell.angle_beta   90.00
_cell.angle_gamma   90.00
#
_symmetry.space_group_name_H-M   'P 1'
#
loop_
_entity.id
_entity.type
_entity.pdbx_description
1 polymer ?
#
loop_
_entity_poly.entity_id
_entity_poly.type
_entity_poly.pdbx_seq_one_letter_code
_entity_poly.pdbx_strand_id
1 'polypeptide(L)'
;MFPAEFPRNKKFPPMSMRAAFAPQSALVHSGLRMHALNPALASEALTDWGASAWIGLTDEHAWLAPLFRAAEAGDDNAVREWADSHPAECAPSNLEHLTRELTEALWSGAVIDRELADSAQRAWEAAVTVYDLQVAEHRDDAELSRIGASIVALEETAAAYYDAGHDALARGLRDLIHRTWGLNPRTVAALARALRPSEVAA
;
A
#
# COMPACT_ATOMS: atom_id res chain seq x y z
N MET A 1 13.85 -40.44 1.49
CA MET A 1 14.27 -39.60 2.64
C MET A 1 15.48 -38.81 2.18
N PHE A 2 15.28 -37.57 1.73
CA PHE A 2 16.36 -36.67 1.32
C PHE A 2 16.39 -35.50 2.32
N PRO A 3 17.55 -35.16 2.91
CA PRO A 3 17.66 -33.97 3.73
C PRO A 3 17.74 -32.75 2.80
N ALA A 4 16.76 -31.86 2.90
CA ALA A 4 16.84 -30.55 2.27
C ALA A 4 17.84 -29.69 3.07
N GLU A 5 19.12 -29.73 2.68
CA GLU A 5 20.08 -28.73 3.12
C GLU A 5 19.69 -27.36 2.55
N PHE A 6 19.38 -26.42 3.45
CA PHE A 6 19.19 -25.02 3.09
C PHE A 6 20.49 -24.45 2.50
N PRO A 7 20.44 -23.75 1.34
CA PRO A 7 21.63 -23.16 0.74
C PRO A 7 22.18 -22.04 1.63
N ARG A 8 23.28 -22.32 2.33
CA ARG A 8 23.97 -21.45 3.31
C ARG A 8 24.68 -20.22 2.73
N ASN A 9 24.46 -19.83 1.47
CA ASN A 9 25.33 -18.84 0.82
C ASN A 9 24.66 -17.82 -0.10
N LYS A 10 23.39 -17.48 0.13
CA LYS A 10 22.85 -16.22 -0.36
C LYS A 10 22.96 -15.20 0.76
N LYS A 11 23.78 -14.17 0.57
CA LYS A 11 23.72 -12.96 1.41
C LYS A 11 22.27 -12.51 1.37
N PHE A 12 21.52 -12.77 2.45
CA PHE A 12 20.17 -12.27 2.58
C PHE A 12 20.27 -10.74 2.53
N PRO A 13 19.55 -10.06 1.61
CA PRO A 13 19.38 -8.62 1.76
C PRO A 13 18.85 -8.37 3.18
N PRO A 14 19.32 -7.31 3.85
CA PRO A 14 19.13 -7.17 5.28
C PRO A 14 17.63 -7.18 5.60
N MET A 15 17.24 -8.06 6.53
CA MET A 15 15.86 -8.23 7.01
C MET A 15 15.19 -6.91 7.43
N SER A 16 15.97 -5.84 7.65
CA SER A 16 15.50 -4.48 7.94
C SER A 16 14.65 -3.86 6.82
N MET A 17 14.82 -4.21 5.55
CA MET A 17 13.94 -3.70 4.47
C MET A 17 12.55 -4.36 4.52
N ARG A 18 12.49 -5.67 4.78
CA ARG A 18 11.23 -6.43 4.94
C ARG A 18 10.44 -6.00 6.17
N ALA A 19 11.11 -5.72 7.28
CA ALA A 19 10.45 -5.41 8.55
C ALA A 19 9.94 -3.96 8.66
N ALA A 20 10.45 -3.04 7.83
CA ALA A 20 10.12 -1.62 7.95
C ALA A 20 8.93 -1.15 7.08
N PHE A 21 8.45 -1.96 6.13
CA PHE A 21 7.62 -1.42 5.04
C PHE A 21 6.32 -2.15 4.66
N ALA A 22 5.95 -3.31 5.22
CA ALA A 22 4.58 -3.82 5.12
C ALA A 22 4.42 -5.10 5.97
N PRO A 23 4.01 -5.04 7.24
CA PRO A 23 3.43 -6.24 7.82
C PRO A 23 2.06 -6.38 7.14
N GLN A 24 1.88 -7.42 6.33
CA GLN A 24 0.59 -7.87 5.78
C GLN A 24 -0.55 -7.72 6.80
N SER A 25 -0.23 -7.97 8.08
CA SER A 25 -1.15 -7.80 9.21
C SER A 25 -1.65 -6.36 9.40
N ALA A 26 -0.90 -5.30 9.06
CA ALA A 26 -1.37 -3.92 9.13
C ALA A 26 -2.37 -3.61 8.02
N LEU A 27 -2.14 -4.06 6.79
CA LEU A 27 -3.11 -3.93 5.70
C LEU A 27 -4.37 -4.71 6.06
N VAL A 28 -4.25 -5.98 6.46
CA VAL A 28 -5.38 -6.84 6.83
C VAL A 28 -6.17 -6.28 8.02
N HIS A 29 -5.51 -5.96 9.15
CA HIS A 29 -6.23 -5.63 10.39
C HIS A 29 -6.60 -4.15 10.53
N SER A 30 -5.90 -3.26 9.83
CA SER A 30 -6.08 -1.80 9.98
C SER A 30 -6.43 -1.09 8.68
N GLY A 31 -6.30 -1.73 7.52
CA GLY A 31 -6.52 -1.12 6.21
C GLY A 31 -7.86 -0.38 6.12
N LEU A 32 -8.98 -1.06 6.35
CA LEU A 32 -10.32 -0.45 6.27
C LEU A 32 -10.59 0.64 7.33
N ARG A 33 -9.82 0.66 8.41
CA ARG A 33 -9.88 1.72 9.44
C ARG A 33 -9.09 2.97 9.04
N MET A 34 -8.20 2.87 8.05
CA MET A 34 -7.47 4.02 7.53
C MET A 34 -8.37 4.83 6.60
N HIS A 35 -8.25 6.16 6.65
CA HIS A 35 -8.97 7.03 5.70
C HIS A 35 -8.46 6.88 4.28
N ALA A 36 -7.15 6.65 4.13
CA ALA A 36 -6.49 6.41 2.85
C ALA A 36 -5.31 5.47 3.06
N LEU A 37 -5.04 4.62 2.08
CA LEU A 37 -3.82 3.82 2.05
C LEU A 37 -2.67 4.70 1.57
N ASN A 38 -1.58 4.69 2.34
CA ASN A 38 -0.38 5.41 1.97
C ASN A 38 0.54 4.48 1.17
N PRO A 39 1.06 4.89 -0.01
CA PRO A 39 2.05 4.11 -0.75
C PRO A 39 3.29 3.72 0.07
N ALA A 40 3.60 4.46 1.14
CA ALA A 40 4.65 4.09 2.10
C ALA A 40 4.39 2.77 2.83
N LEU A 41 3.19 2.19 2.74
CA LEU A 41 2.84 0.86 3.22
C LEU A 41 3.23 -0.26 2.24
N ALA A 42 3.82 0.10 1.09
CA ALA A 42 4.23 -0.84 0.05
C ALA A 42 5.48 -0.32 -0.67
N SER A 43 6.65 -0.90 -0.37
CA SER A 43 7.90 -0.54 -1.04
C SER A 43 7.88 -0.83 -2.55
N GLU A 44 7.07 -1.81 -2.93
CA GLU A 44 6.85 -2.31 -4.27
C GLU A 44 6.13 -1.27 -5.14
N ALA A 45 5.35 -0.35 -4.54
CA ALA A 45 4.70 0.75 -5.25
C ALA A 45 5.69 1.73 -5.94
N LEU A 46 7.00 1.57 -5.70
CA LEU A 46 8.04 2.32 -6.38
C LEU A 46 8.36 1.79 -7.79
N THR A 47 7.93 0.57 -8.14
CA THR A 47 8.07 0.01 -9.49
C THR A 47 6.77 0.21 -10.29
N ASP A 48 6.85 0.17 -11.62
CA ASP A 48 5.66 0.35 -12.48
C ASP A 48 4.60 -0.74 -12.23
N TRP A 49 5.03 -1.99 -12.07
CA TRP A 49 4.10 -3.10 -11.78
C TRP A 49 3.50 -3.00 -10.38
N GLY A 50 4.31 -2.61 -9.38
CA GLY A 50 3.85 -2.52 -8.01
C GLY A 50 2.97 -1.30 -7.79
N ALA A 51 3.21 -0.21 -8.52
CA ALA A 51 2.30 0.94 -8.59
C ALA A 51 0.95 0.53 -9.19
N SER A 52 0.94 -0.26 -10.27
CA SER A 52 -0.28 -0.79 -10.87
C SER A 52 -1.07 -1.70 -9.91
N ALA A 53 -0.38 -2.63 -9.24
CA ALA A 53 -0.96 -3.50 -8.22
C ALA A 53 -1.53 -2.70 -7.04
N TRP A 54 -0.80 -1.66 -6.61
CA TRP A 54 -1.21 -0.77 -5.54
C TRP A 54 -2.46 0.04 -5.90
N ILE A 55 -2.57 0.53 -7.14
CA ILE A 55 -3.75 1.27 -7.62
C ILE A 55 -5.01 0.40 -7.46
N GLY A 56 -4.96 -0.86 -7.91
CA GLY A 56 -6.08 -1.78 -7.75
C GLY A 56 -6.48 -1.97 -6.28
N LEU A 57 -5.49 -2.16 -5.40
CA LEU A 57 -5.74 -2.26 -3.96
C LEU A 57 -6.32 -0.96 -3.37
N THR A 58 -5.88 0.21 -3.84
CA THR A 58 -6.44 1.50 -3.38
C THR A 58 -7.84 1.75 -3.87
N ASP A 59 -8.21 1.28 -5.06
CA ASP A 59 -9.57 1.37 -5.59
C ASP A 59 -10.51 0.48 -4.79
N GLU A 60 -10.10 -0.76 -4.49
CA GLU A 60 -10.86 -1.66 -3.62
C GLU A 60 -10.99 -1.11 -2.19
N HIS A 61 -9.94 -0.48 -1.65
CA HIS A 61 -10.02 0.20 -0.36
C HIS A 61 -10.97 1.40 -0.39
N ALA A 62 -10.92 2.24 -1.43
CA ALA A 62 -11.82 3.38 -1.56
C ALA A 62 -13.29 2.95 -1.60
N TRP A 63 -13.56 1.76 -2.17
CA TRP A 63 -14.88 1.15 -2.19
C TRP A 63 -15.30 0.59 -0.82
N LEU A 64 -14.44 -0.21 -0.18
CA LEU A 64 -14.79 -0.99 1.02
C LEU A 64 -14.66 -0.22 2.33
N ALA A 65 -13.70 0.71 2.44
CA ALA A 65 -13.39 1.34 3.72
C ALA A 65 -14.52 2.24 4.27
N PRO A 66 -15.23 3.04 3.44
CA PRO A 66 -16.40 3.79 3.91
C PRO A 66 -17.53 2.87 4.37
N LEU A 67 -17.82 1.81 3.60
CA LEU A 67 -18.84 0.81 3.92
C LEU A 67 -18.54 0.10 5.25
N PHE A 68 -17.30 -0.38 5.41
CA PHE A 68 -16.86 -1.06 6.63
C PHE A 68 -17.02 -0.15 7.86
N ARG A 69 -16.59 1.10 7.78
CA ARG A 69 -16.71 2.05 8.91
C ARG A 69 -18.16 2.38 9.25
N ALA A 70 -19.02 2.54 8.24
CA ALA A 70 -20.45 2.75 8.46
C ALA A 70 -21.09 1.53 9.13
N ALA A 71 -20.77 0.32 8.66
CA ALA A 71 -21.26 -0.93 9.24
C ALA A 71 -20.72 -1.17 10.66
N GLU A 72 -19.43 -0.92 10.91
CA GLU A 72 -18.79 -1.05 12.24
C GLU A 72 -19.42 -0.09 13.26
N ALA A 73 -19.83 1.11 12.82
CA ALA A 73 -20.51 2.10 13.64
C ALA A 73 -22.01 1.82 13.83
N GLY A 74 -22.61 0.90 13.07
CA GLY A 74 -24.05 0.69 13.02
C GLY A 74 -24.81 1.90 12.46
N ASP A 75 -24.19 2.64 11.54
CA ASP A 75 -24.79 3.81 10.89
C ASP A 75 -25.50 3.40 9.60
N ASP A 76 -26.77 2.99 9.74
CA ASP A 76 -27.60 2.56 8.62
C ASP A 76 -27.80 3.65 7.54
N ASN A 77 -27.75 4.93 7.92
CA ASN A 77 -27.90 6.03 6.96
C ASN A 77 -26.65 6.15 6.10
N ALA A 78 -25.46 6.07 6.71
CA ALA A 78 -24.20 6.08 5.98
C ALA A 78 -24.06 4.86 5.05
N VAL A 79 -24.58 3.69 5.44
CA VAL A 79 -24.62 2.50 4.56
C VAL A 79 -25.53 2.71 3.35
N ARG A 80 -26.72 3.33 3.55
CA ARG A 80 -27.61 3.65 2.43
C ARG A 80 -27.02 4.72 1.50
N GLU A 81 -26.43 5.77 2.07
CA GLU A 81 -25.74 6.80 1.30
C GLU A 81 -24.60 6.18 0.47
N TRP A 82 -23.84 5.26 1.07
CA TRP A 82 -22.84 4.50 0.34
C TRP A 82 -23.45 3.74 -0.84
N ALA A 83 -24.55 3.01 -0.63
CA ALA A 83 -25.20 2.23 -1.70
C ALA A 83 -25.73 3.13 -2.84
N ASP A 84 -26.25 4.30 -2.52
CA ASP A 84 -26.73 5.27 -3.51
C ASP A 84 -25.58 5.90 -4.32
N SER A 85 -24.39 6.03 -3.73
CA SER A 85 -23.22 6.62 -4.38
C SER A 85 -22.25 5.61 -5.01
N HIS A 86 -22.46 4.30 -4.81
CA HIS A 86 -21.57 3.22 -5.25
C HIS A 86 -22.33 2.19 -6.12
N PRO A 87 -22.75 2.57 -7.34
CA PRO A 87 -23.41 1.66 -8.25
C PRO A 87 -22.49 0.48 -8.62
N ALA A 88 -23.04 -0.72 -8.71
CA ALA A 88 -22.27 -1.94 -8.94
C ALA A 88 -21.46 -1.90 -10.25
N GLU A 89 -21.95 -1.21 -11.27
CA GLU A 89 -21.26 -1.08 -12.57
C GLU A 89 -19.96 -0.25 -12.49
N CYS A 90 -19.77 0.51 -11.41
CA CYS A 90 -18.56 1.28 -11.15
C CYS A 90 -17.65 0.62 -10.12
N ALA A 91 -18.05 -0.52 -9.55
CA ALA A 91 -17.25 -1.23 -8.58
C ALA A 91 -15.97 -1.78 -9.24
N PRO A 92 -14.86 -1.90 -8.48
CA PRO A 92 -13.74 -2.72 -8.89
C PRO A 92 -14.23 -4.11 -9.31
N SER A 93 -13.63 -4.69 -10.35
CA SER A 93 -14.11 -5.95 -10.95
C SER A 93 -14.23 -7.10 -9.94
N ASN A 94 -13.35 -7.12 -8.93
CA ASN A 94 -13.37 -8.13 -7.86
C ASN A 94 -14.51 -7.92 -6.84
N LEU A 95 -15.09 -6.73 -6.80
CA LEU A 95 -16.13 -6.31 -5.87
C LEU A 95 -17.50 -6.14 -6.53
N GLU A 96 -17.60 -6.24 -7.86
CA GLU A 96 -18.85 -6.02 -8.62
C GLU A 96 -19.99 -6.90 -8.11
N HIS A 97 -19.74 -8.20 -7.93
CA HIS A 97 -20.75 -9.14 -7.43
C HIS A 97 -21.20 -8.79 -6.01
N LEU A 98 -20.26 -8.61 -5.09
CA LEU A 98 -20.54 -8.24 -3.71
C LEU A 98 -21.34 -6.93 -3.63
N THR A 99 -20.93 -5.93 -4.40
CA THR A 99 -21.59 -4.63 -4.44
C THR A 99 -23.02 -4.77 -4.94
N ARG A 100 -23.24 -5.53 -6.02
CA ARG A 100 -24.57 -5.77 -6.57
C ARG A 100 -25.49 -6.41 -5.54
N GLU A 101 -25.05 -7.50 -4.91
CA GLU A 101 -25.83 -8.19 -3.88
C GLU A 101 -26.17 -7.27 -2.71
N LEU A 102 -25.22 -6.45 -2.26
CA LEU A 102 -25.43 -5.49 -1.18
C LEU A 102 -26.42 -4.39 -1.57
N THR A 103 -26.26 -3.78 -2.75
CA THR A 103 -27.17 -2.72 -3.22
C THR A 103 -28.59 -3.24 -3.42
N GLU A 104 -28.74 -4.44 -3.97
CA GLU A 104 -30.05 -5.09 -4.17
C GLU A 104 -30.71 -5.42 -2.83
N ALA A 105 -29.96 -5.96 -1.87
CA ALA A 105 -30.46 -6.24 -0.53
C ALA A 105 -30.94 -4.96 0.18
N LEU A 106 -30.15 -3.88 0.11
CA LEU A 106 -30.49 -2.59 0.73
C LEU A 106 -31.74 -1.95 0.11
N TRP A 107 -31.89 -2.00 -1.23
CA TRP A 107 -33.09 -1.51 -1.91
C TRP A 107 -34.35 -2.35 -1.63
N SER A 108 -34.19 -3.65 -1.39
CA SER A 108 -35.30 -4.52 -0.99
C SER A 108 -35.78 -4.29 0.45
N GLY A 109 -35.11 -3.39 1.19
CA GLY A 109 -35.44 -3.08 2.59
C GLY A 109 -34.96 -4.14 3.57
N ALA A 110 -33.95 -4.94 3.19
CA ALA A 110 -33.31 -5.88 4.10
C ALA A 110 -32.75 -5.14 5.32
N VAL A 111 -32.80 -5.79 6.48
CA VAL A 111 -32.15 -5.29 7.69
C VAL A 111 -30.65 -5.30 7.43
N ILE A 112 -30.00 -4.16 7.67
CA ILE A 112 -28.55 -4.03 7.54
C ILE A 112 -27.94 -4.87 8.65
N ASP A 113 -27.40 -6.03 8.27
CA ASP A 113 -26.90 -7.01 9.23
C ASP A 113 -25.52 -6.59 9.76
N ARG A 114 -25.24 -6.99 10.99
CA ARG A 114 -23.91 -6.92 11.62
C ARG A 114 -22.86 -7.67 10.81
N GLU A 115 -23.28 -8.65 10.01
CA GLU A 115 -22.43 -9.40 9.08
C GLU A 115 -21.90 -8.56 7.91
N LEU A 116 -22.39 -7.33 7.70
CA LEU A 116 -21.92 -6.45 6.63
C LEU A 116 -20.46 -6.03 6.85
N ALA A 117 -20.09 -5.68 8.07
CA ALA A 117 -18.71 -5.34 8.42
C ALA A 117 -17.77 -6.54 8.19
N ASP A 118 -18.20 -7.74 8.57
CA ASP A 118 -17.45 -8.98 8.36
C ASP A 118 -17.33 -9.33 6.87
N SER A 119 -18.34 -9.01 6.08
CA SER A 119 -18.32 -9.25 4.63
C SER A 119 -17.38 -8.27 3.92
N ALA A 120 -17.40 -6.99 4.29
CA ALA A 120 -16.44 -6.00 3.80
C ALA A 120 -14.99 -6.36 4.22
N GLN A 121 -14.79 -6.82 5.46
CA GLN A 121 -13.49 -7.29 5.94
C GLN A 121 -12.98 -8.51 5.16
N ARG A 122 -13.84 -9.51 4.88
CA ARG A 122 -13.45 -10.68 4.07
C ARG A 122 -13.09 -10.30 2.63
N ALA A 123 -13.83 -9.37 2.02
CA ALA A 123 -13.53 -8.87 0.69
C ALA A 123 -12.17 -8.15 0.66
N TRP A 124 -11.90 -7.35 1.69
CA TRP A 124 -10.63 -6.67 1.85
C TRP A 124 -9.46 -7.64 2.06
N GLU A 125 -9.63 -8.68 2.87
CA GLU A 125 -8.61 -9.72 3.06
C GLU A 125 -8.28 -10.45 1.75
N ALA A 126 -9.29 -10.71 0.92
CA ALA A 126 -9.09 -11.26 -0.42
C ALA A 126 -8.30 -10.29 -1.32
N ALA A 127 -8.65 -9.01 -1.31
CA ALA A 127 -7.93 -7.94 -2.05
C ALA A 127 -6.44 -7.90 -1.68
N VAL A 128 -6.15 -7.87 -0.37
CA VAL A 128 -4.77 -7.87 0.14
C VAL A 128 -4.05 -9.14 -0.25
N THR A 129 -4.72 -10.29 -0.24
CA THR A 129 -4.13 -11.57 -0.68
C THR A 129 -3.76 -11.55 -2.16
N VAL A 130 -4.62 -11.00 -3.03
CA VAL A 130 -4.33 -10.85 -4.47
C VAL A 130 -3.13 -9.94 -4.67
N TYR A 131 -3.09 -8.81 -3.97
CA TYR A 131 -1.93 -7.90 -3.98
C TYR A 131 -0.64 -8.61 -3.55
N ASP A 132 -0.68 -9.39 -2.47
CA ASP A 132 0.49 -10.13 -1.98
C ASP A 132 0.97 -11.20 -2.98
N LEU A 133 0.06 -11.84 -3.70
CA LEU A 133 0.40 -12.80 -4.76
C LEU A 133 1.09 -12.09 -5.93
N GLN A 134 0.61 -10.92 -6.34
CA GLN A 134 1.26 -10.10 -7.37
C GLN A 134 2.65 -9.65 -6.92
N VAL A 135 2.81 -9.25 -5.66
CA VAL A 135 4.12 -8.94 -5.08
C VAL A 135 5.04 -10.15 -5.12
N ALA A 136 4.57 -11.32 -4.70
CA ALA A 136 5.38 -12.54 -4.71
C ALA A 136 5.83 -12.95 -6.13
N GLU A 137 5.00 -12.71 -7.15
CA GLU A 137 5.29 -13.04 -8.54
C GLU A 137 6.32 -12.09 -9.18
N HIS A 138 6.21 -10.78 -8.92
CA HIS A 138 6.94 -9.76 -9.67
C HIS A 138 8.11 -9.12 -8.90
N ARG A 139 8.26 -9.41 -7.61
CA ARG A 139 9.29 -8.77 -6.77
C ARG A 139 10.71 -9.05 -7.25
N ASP A 140 11.39 -7.97 -7.65
CA ASP A 140 12.84 -7.91 -7.85
C ASP A 140 13.48 -6.98 -6.81
N ASP A 141 14.10 -7.57 -5.78
CA ASP A 141 14.81 -6.82 -4.73
C ASP A 141 15.99 -6.00 -5.29
N ALA A 142 16.57 -6.38 -6.43
CA ALA A 142 17.67 -5.65 -7.05
C ALA A 142 17.18 -4.39 -7.77
N GLU A 143 16.01 -4.43 -8.40
CA GLU A 143 15.32 -3.26 -8.93
C GLU A 143 14.95 -2.28 -7.81
N LEU A 144 14.30 -2.76 -6.75
CA LEU A 144 13.93 -1.93 -5.60
C LEU A 144 15.14 -1.26 -4.95
N SER A 145 16.25 -1.98 -4.83
CA SER A 145 17.51 -1.43 -4.31
C SER A 145 18.08 -0.33 -5.21
N ARG A 146 18.00 -0.49 -6.54
CA ARG A 146 18.44 0.55 -7.50
C ARG A 146 17.58 1.79 -7.42
N ILE A 147 16.26 1.64 -7.38
CA ILE A 147 15.32 2.77 -7.24
C ILE A 147 15.58 3.49 -5.91
N GLY A 148 15.72 2.74 -4.82
CA GLY A 148 16.05 3.31 -3.51
C GLY A 148 17.35 4.12 -3.53
N ALA A 149 18.41 3.59 -4.15
CA ALA A 149 19.68 4.30 -4.30
C ALA A 149 19.54 5.58 -5.14
N SER A 150 18.76 5.55 -6.22
CA SER A 150 18.49 6.75 -7.04
C SER A 150 17.74 7.84 -6.26
N ILE A 151 16.77 7.47 -5.43
CA ILE A 151 16.04 8.42 -4.57
C ILE A 151 16.98 9.07 -3.55
N VAL A 152 17.86 8.28 -2.92
CA VAL A 152 18.85 8.80 -1.97
C VAL A 152 19.83 9.74 -2.66
N ALA A 153 20.34 9.39 -3.84
CA ALA A 153 21.24 10.25 -4.61
C ALA A 153 20.57 11.58 -5.00
N LEU A 154 19.28 11.58 -5.33
CA LEU A 154 18.50 12.79 -5.60
C LEU A 154 18.35 13.67 -4.35
N GLU A 155 18.09 13.09 -3.18
CA GLU A 155 18.03 13.85 -1.92
C GLU A 155 19.39 14.40 -1.50
N GLU A 156 20.47 13.63 -1.67
CA GLU A 156 21.84 14.11 -1.43
C GLU A 156 22.19 15.27 -2.37
N THR A 157 21.77 15.19 -3.63
CA THR A 157 21.92 16.29 -4.59
C THR A 157 21.08 17.51 -4.18
N ALA A 158 19.85 17.30 -3.70
CA ALA A 158 19.00 18.38 -3.20
C ALA A 158 19.61 19.06 -1.97
N ALA A 159 20.20 18.29 -1.05
CA ALA A 159 20.93 18.82 0.09
C ALA A 159 22.15 19.63 -0.34
N ALA A 160 22.96 19.14 -1.28
CA ALA A 160 24.10 19.88 -1.83
C ALA A 160 23.67 21.20 -2.49
N TYR A 161 22.55 21.21 -3.23
CA TYR A 161 22.01 22.45 -3.78
C TYR A 161 21.57 23.43 -2.70
N TYR A 162 20.93 22.94 -1.64
CA TYR A 162 20.53 23.78 -0.51
C TYR A 162 21.74 24.40 0.19
N ASP A 163 22.77 23.60 0.48
CA ASP A 163 24.01 24.07 1.11
C ASP A 163 24.77 25.09 0.23
N ALA A 164 24.63 24.98 -1.10
CA ALA A 164 25.17 25.92 -2.07
C ALA A 164 24.30 27.19 -2.27
N GLY A 165 23.18 27.33 -1.56
CA GLY A 165 22.27 28.48 -1.67
C GLY A 165 21.30 28.42 -2.86
N HIS A 166 21.14 27.24 -3.47
CA HIS A 166 20.23 27.00 -4.60
C HIS A 166 18.89 26.39 -4.14
N ASP A 167 18.17 27.09 -3.25
CA ASP A 167 16.94 26.62 -2.62
C ASP A 167 15.84 26.17 -3.59
N ALA A 168 15.71 26.87 -4.73
CA ALA A 168 14.71 26.54 -5.74
C ALA A 168 15.00 25.18 -6.42
N LEU A 169 16.28 24.87 -6.68
CA LEU A 169 16.68 23.59 -7.27
C LEU A 169 16.55 22.46 -6.25
N ALA A 170 16.96 22.71 -5.00
CA ALA A 170 16.78 21.76 -3.90
C ALA A 170 15.30 21.40 -3.71
N ARG A 171 14.41 22.40 -3.73
CA ARG A 171 12.96 22.19 -3.64
C ARG A 171 12.43 21.43 -4.86
N GLY A 172 12.85 21.80 -6.07
CA GLY A 172 12.44 21.13 -7.30
C GLY A 172 12.77 19.63 -7.32
N LEU A 173 13.93 19.24 -6.80
CA LEU A 173 14.31 17.83 -6.67
C LEU A 173 13.47 17.10 -5.62
N ARG A 174 13.19 17.72 -4.47
CA ARG A 174 12.30 17.15 -3.44
C ARG A 174 10.86 17.01 -3.93
N ASP A 175 10.38 18.00 -4.68
CA ASP A 175 9.06 17.97 -5.33
C ASP A 175 9.01 16.89 -6.42
N LEU A 176 10.13 16.62 -7.11
CA LEU A 176 10.22 15.49 -8.03
C LEU A 176 10.13 14.16 -7.27
N ILE A 177 10.87 14.01 -6.16
CA ILE A 177 10.79 12.79 -5.34
C ILE A 177 9.36 12.55 -4.85
N HIS A 178 8.72 13.59 -4.36
CA HIS A 178 7.35 13.51 -3.87
C HIS A 178 6.34 13.20 -4.97
N ARG A 179 6.43 13.84 -6.14
CA ARG A 179 5.47 13.62 -7.24
C ARG A 179 5.64 12.25 -7.90
N THR A 180 6.87 11.78 -8.08
CA THR A 180 7.13 10.51 -8.76
C THR A 180 6.85 9.31 -7.87
N TRP A 181 7.20 9.39 -6.57
CA TRP A 181 7.15 8.23 -5.67
C TRP A 181 6.25 8.42 -4.44
N GLY A 182 5.60 9.58 -4.28
CA GLY A 182 4.76 9.86 -3.10
C GLY A 182 5.54 9.99 -1.79
N LEU A 183 6.87 9.97 -1.81
CA LEU A 183 7.69 9.90 -0.61
C LEU A 183 7.80 11.27 0.05
N ASN A 184 7.58 11.31 1.35
CA ASN A 184 7.80 12.50 2.17
C ASN A 184 9.25 12.52 2.71
N PRO A 185 9.75 13.67 3.21
CA PRO A 185 11.13 13.79 3.70
C PRO A 185 11.50 12.80 4.81
N ARG A 186 10.55 12.39 5.66
CA ARG A 186 10.81 11.41 6.72
C ARG A 186 11.06 10.02 6.15
N THR A 187 10.27 9.61 5.16
CA THR A 187 10.44 8.32 4.48
C THR A 187 11.75 8.28 3.69
N VAL A 188 12.10 9.36 2.99
CA VAL A 188 13.39 9.48 2.29
C VAL A 188 14.57 9.41 3.27
N ALA A 189 14.49 10.07 4.42
CA ALA A 189 15.53 10.00 5.45
C ALA A 189 15.66 8.60 6.08
N ALA A 190 14.55 7.86 6.21
CA ALA A 190 14.58 6.47 6.67
C ALA A 190 15.22 5.55 5.62
N LEU A 191 14.87 5.75 4.34
CA LEU A 191 15.45 5.04 3.20
C LEU A 191 16.97 5.27 3.11
N ALA A 192 17.42 6.51 3.24
CA ALA A 192 18.85 6.86 3.25
C ALA A 192 19.60 6.16 4.39
N ARG A 193 19.01 6.09 5.59
CA ARG A 193 19.59 5.35 6.72
C ARG A 193 19.66 3.85 6.47
N ALA A 194 18.63 3.28 5.83
CA ALA A 194 18.58 1.85 5.53
C ALA A 194 19.57 1.42 4.44
N LEU A 195 19.87 2.32 3.49
CA LEU A 195 20.79 2.06 2.38
C LEU A 195 22.25 2.39 2.68
N ARG A 196 22.53 3.17 3.75
CA ARG A 196 23.90 3.38 4.21
C ARG A 196 24.48 2.05 4.72
N PRO A 197 25.64 1.61 4.22
CA PRO A 197 26.34 0.47 4.79
C PRO A 197 26.57 0.73 6.28
N SER A 198 26.26 -0.25 7.14
CA SER A 198 26.69 -0.21 8.53
C SER A 198 28.22 -0.16 8.56
N GLU A 199 28.80 0.95 8.99
CA GLU A 199 30.23 1.09 9.27
C GLU A 199 30.69 0.20 10.46
N VAL A 200 29.81 -0.63 11.05
CA VAL A 200 30.11 -1.47 12.22
C VAL A 200 30.60 -2.88 11.81
N ALA A 201 30.98 -3.11 10.55
CA ALA A 201 31.51 -4.39 10.09
C ALA A 201 32.74 -4.24 9.17
N ALA A 202 33.64 -3.31 9.49
CA ALA A 202 34.97 -3.21 8.90
C ALA A 202 36.04 -3.57 9.93
#